data_AF-A0A9X2GGB2-F1
#
_entry.id   AF-A0A9X2GGB2-F1
#
_cell.length_a   1.000
_cell.length_b   1.000
_cell.length_c   1.000
_cell.angle_alpha   90.00
_cell.angle_beta   90.00
_cell.angle_gamma   90.00
#
_symmetry.space_group_name_H-M   'P 1'
#
loop_
_entity.id
_entity.type
_entity.pdbx_description
1 polymer ?
#
loop_
_entity_poly.entity_id
_entity_poly.type
_entity_poly.pdbx_seq_one_letter_code
_entity_poly.pdbx_strand_id
1 'polypeptide(L)'
;MITIQDESTPARRRRRLLRPAILAPAVGLAAAAAVAIPLAFGGTPAYAVAKNPDGTVSITINEAKNPKGLEAELRRMGYNIVVDYLPAGKKCATRPRGSHWLSKELAPLAVFPPTSEDFPGFQIDPAQIKPGQTGVLEFGVNDNPQPGGVIAAIWARVSDGPVGPCELVDGDAPLGDGEE
;
A
#
# COMPACT_ATOMS: atom_id res chain seq x y z
N MET A 1 -24.35 -1.81 75.08
CA MET A 1 -23.64 -1.28 73.92
C MET A 1 -24.42 -1.70 72.68
N ILE A 2 -24.86 -0.73 71.87
CA ILE A 2 -25.67 -0.93 70.66
C ILE A 2 -24.73 -1.28 69.50
N THR A 3 -25.07 -2.29 68.69
CA THR A 3 -24.94 -2.21 67.23
C THR A 3 -26.01 -3.07 66.56
N ILE A 4 -26.56 -2.50 65.50
CA ILE A 4 -27.75 -2.87 64.75
C ILE A 4 -27.37 -3.83 63.60
N GLN A 5 -28.35 -4.69 63.29
CA GLN A 5 -28.62 -5.57 62.15
C GLN A 5 -27.89 -5.30 60.81
N ASP A 6 -27.61 -6.39 60.08
CA ASP A 6 -28.28 -6.61 58.79
C ASP A 6 -28.38 -8.13 58.47
N GLU A 7 -29.61 -8.61 58.30
CA GLU A 7 -29.92 -9.92 57.75
C GLU A 7 -30.00 -9.83 56.22
N SER A 8 -29.33 -10.76 55.53
CA SER A 8 -29.67 -11.12 54.16
C SER A 8 -29.48 -12.63 53.99
N THR A 9 -30.55 -13.39 54.24
CA THR A 9 -30.65 -14.85 54.10
C THR A 9 -31.18 -15.19 52.67
N PRO A 10 -31.07 -16.43 52.14
CA PRO A 10 -30.13 -16.77 51.08
C PRO A 10 -30.80 -17.39 49.83
N ALA A 11 -30.09 -17.49 48.71
CA ALA A 11 -30.48 -18.45 47.66
C ALA A 11 -29.26 -19.03 46.94
N ARG A 12 -28.96 -20.28 47.30
CA ARG A 12 -27.87 -21.10 46.78
C ARG A 12 -28.22 -21.66 45.40
N ARG A 13 -27.35 -21.47 44.40
CA ARG A 13 -27.27 -22.41 43.26
C ARG A 13 -25.83 -22.83 43.01
N ARG A 14 -25.51 -24.02 43.54
CA ARG A 14 -24.32 -24.82 43.20
C ARG A 14 -24.31 -25.09 41.69
N ARG A 15 -23.13 -25.03 41.05
CA ARG A 15 -22.52 -26.19 40.36
C ARG A 15 -21.19 -25.83 39.65
N ARG A 16 -20.19 -26.66 39.98
CA ARG A 16 -19.12 -27.20 39.14
C ARG A 16 -17.89 -26.31 38.87
N LEU A 17 -16.92 -26.53 39.76
CA LEU A 17 -15.52 -26.81 39.41
C LEU A 17 -15.41 -27.49 38.05
N LEU A 18 -14.63 -26.91 37.12
CA LEU A 18 -13.88 -27.60 36.06
C LEU A 18 -12.87 -26.58 35.50
N ARG A 19 -11.66 -26.57 36.08
CA ARG A 19 -10.46 -26.13 35.36
C ARG A 19 -9.86 -27.39 34.70
N PRO A 20 -9.80 -27.49 33.38
CA PRO A 20 -8.79 -28.28 32.72
C PRO A 20 -7.66 -27.34 32.27
N ALA A 21 -6.45 -27.62 32.76
CA ALA A 21 -5.22 -27.12 32.17
C ALA A 21 -5.11 -27.69 30.75
N ILE A 22 -4.88 -26.83 29.76
CA ILE A 22 -4.47 -27.26 28.42
C ILE A 22 -3.04 -26.75 28.21
N LEU A 23 -2.11 -27.70 28.17
CA LEU A 23 -0.76 -27.54 27.68
C LEU A 23 -0.76 -27.59 26.14
N ALA A 24 -0.10 -26.58 25.56
CA ALA A 24 0.54 -26.38 24.22
C ALA A 24 0.42 -27.49 23.12
N PRO A 25 0.40 -27.12 21.82
CA PRO A 25 1.50 -26.41 21.18
C PRO A 25 1.09 -25.06 20.60
N ALA A 26 1.99 -24.08 20.75
CA ALA A 26 1.99 -22.88 19.93
C ALA A 26 2.21 -23.30 18.47
N VAL A 27 1.11 -23.50 17.74
CA VAL A 27 1.15 -23.36 16.29
C VAL A 27 1.27 -21.87 16.07
N GLY A 28 2.51 -21.41 15.88
CA GLY A 28 2.78 -20.08 15.38
C GLY A 28 2.24 -19.96 13.96
N LEU A 29 0.92 -19.81 13.80
CA LEU A 29 0.44 -18.99 12.71
C LEU A 29 0.91 -17.59 13.06
N ALA A 30 2.07 -17.21 12.50
CA ALA A 30 2.35 -15.81 12.28
C ALA A 30 1.23 -15.33 11.35
N ALA A 31 0.15 -14.83 11.94
CA ALA A 31 -0.84 -14.07 11.20
C ALA A 31 -0.05 -12.96 10.51
N ALA A 32 0.00 -12.98 9.18
CA ALA A 32 0.40 -11.81 8.44
C ALA A 32 -0.50 -10.69 8.96
N ALA A 33 0.08 -9.73 9.67
CA ALA A 33 -0.66 -8.59 10.17
C ALA A 33 -1.01 -7.73 8.95
N ALA A 34 -2.07 -8.12 8.24
CA ALA A 34 -2.78 -7.23 7.36
C ALA A 34 -3.28 -6.11 8.27
N VAL A 35 -2.67 -4.93 8.19
CA VAL A 35 -3.22 -3.74 8.81
C VAL A 35 -4.46 -3.38 8.00
N ALA A 36 -5.57 -4.06 8.31
CA ALA A 36 -6.88 -3.71 7.80
C ALA A 36 -7.31 -2.42 8.52
N ILE A 37 -7.23 -1.30 7.82
CA ILE A 37 -7.90 -0.07 8.25
C ILE A 37 -9.39 -0.39 8.39
N PRO A 38 -10.07 -0.04 9.50
CA PRO A 38 -11.48 -0.34 9.66
C PRO A 38 -12.26 0.34 8.53
N LEU A 39 -12.84 -0.48 7.64
CA LEU A 39 -13.79 -0.04 6.62
C LEU A 39 -15.08 0.38 7.33
N ALA A 40 -15.10 1.60 7.86
CA ALA A 40 -16.27 2.17 8.51
C ALA A 40 -17.41 2.49 7.51
N PHE A 41 -17.20 2.29 6.20
CA PHE A 41 -18.19 2.47 5.15
C PHE A 41 -18.01 1.37 4.10
N GLY A 42 -19.08 0.65 3.77
CA GLY A 42 -19.08 -0.57 2.96
C GLY A 42 -18.77 -0.36 1.46
N GLY A 43 -17.54 0.02 1.14
CA GLY A 43 -16.99 0.07 -0.22
C GLY A 43 -15.54 -0.42 -0.25
N THR A 44 -15.08 -0.86 -1.42
CA THR A 44 -13.65 -1.14 -1.65
C THR A 44 -12.89 0.18 -1.73
N PRO A 45 -11.80 0.37 -0.97
CA PRO A 45 -10.96 1.56 -1.10
C PRO A 45 -10.44 1.74 -2.52
N ALA A 46 -10.16 2.99 -2.92
CA ALA A 46 -9.62 3.31 -4.25
C ALA A 46 -8.29 2.60 -4.56
N TYR A 47 -7.53 2.23 -3.55
CA TYR A 47 -6.30 1.47 -3.67
C TYR A 47 -6.08 0.59 -2.43
N ALA A 48 -5.19 -0.40 -2.54
CA ALA A 48 -4.70 -1.19 -1.42
C ALA A 48 -3.17 -1.34 -1.52
N VAL A 49 -2.49 -1.32 -0.39
CA VAL A 49 -1.05 -1.60 -0.30
C VAL A 49 -0.77 -2.68 0.72
N ALA A 50 0.15 -3.57 0.40
CA ALA A 50 0.58 -4.65 1.28
C ALA A 50 2.11 -4.76 1.25
N LYS A 51 2.74 -4.82 2.43
CA LYS A 51 4.15 -5.20 2.54
C LYS A 51 4.26 -6.71 2.52
N ASN A 52 5.10 -7.22 1.63
CA ASN A 52 5.34 -8.65 1.47
C ASN A 52 6.48 -9.13 2.38
N PRO A 53 6.54 -10.44 2.69
CA PRO A 53 7.63 -11.02 3.49
C PRO A 53 9.02 -10.86 2.86
N ASP A 54 9.10 -10.77 1.54
CA ASP A 54 10.35 -10.56 0.78
C ASP A 54 10.83 -9.10 0.79
N GLY A 55 10.11 -8.20 1.47
CA GLY A 55 10.46 -6.78 1.59
C GLY A 55 9.86 -5.89 0.50
N THR A 56 9.27 -6.48 -0.54
CA THR A 56 8.58 -5.74 -1.60
C THR A 56 7.23 -5.20 -1.12
N VAL A 57 6.63 -4.32 -1.93
CA VAL A 57 5.31 -3.77 -1.67
C VAL A 57 4.41 -4.01 -2.87
N SER A 58 3.28 -4.64 -2.59
CA SER A 58 2.22 -4.86 -3.55
C SER A 58 1.22 -3.69 -3.51
N ILE A 59 0.84 -3.18 -4.67
CA ILE A 59 -0.04 -2.04 -4.88
C ILE A 59 -1.18 -2.45 -5.82
N THR A 60 -2.41 -2.38 -5.34
CA THR A 60 -3.63 -2.57 -6.15
C THR A 60 -4.32 -1.22 -6.31
N ILE A 61 -4.68 -0.86 -7.55
CA ILE A 61 -5.50 0.31 -7.85
C ILE A 61 -6.90 -0.17 -8.25
N ASN A 62 -7.89 0.06 -7.39
CA ASN A 62 -9.29 -0.30 -7.63
C ASN A 62 -10.07 0.84 -8.29
N GLU A 63 -9.66 2.08 -8.04
CA GLU A 63 -10.18 3.29 -8.68
C GLU A 63 -9.03 4.24 -8.98
N ALA A 64 -9.03 4.84 -10.17
CA ALA A 64 -8.07 5.88 -10.58
C ALA A 64 -8.35 7.24 -9.91
N LYS A 65 -8.50 7.24 -8.58
CA LYS A 65 -8.74 8.43 -7.76
C LYS A 65 -7.75 8.50 -6.61
N ASN A 66 -7.50 9.71 -6.11
CA ASN A 66 -6.70 9.96 -4.92
C ASN A 66 -5.24 9.42 -4.96
N PRO A 67 -4.43 9.75 -5.98
CA PRO A 67 -3.02 9.33 -6.03
C PRO A 67 -2.22 9.86 -4.82
N LYS A 68 -2.57 11.03 -4.28
CA LYS A 68 -1.93 11.59 -3.08
C LYS A 68 -2.23 10.82 -1.79
N GLY A 69 -3.37 10.14 -1.70
CA GLY A 69 -3.65 9.21 -0.61
C GLY A 69 -2.69 8.03 -0.62
N LEU A 70 -2.51 7.41 -1.79
CA LEU A 70 -1.58 6.30 -2.00
C LEU A 70 -0.12 6.73 -1.71
N GLU A 71 0.29 7.89 -2.24
CA GLU A 71 1.59 8.49 -1.95
C GLU A 71 1.82 8.66 -0.43
N ALA A 72 0.86 9.25 0.26
CA ALA A 72 0.95 9.46 1.71
C ALA A 72 1.00 8.13 2.48
N GLU A 73 0.34 7.08 1.98
CA GLU A 73 0.37 5.76 2.59
C GLU A 73 1.74 5.09 2.47
N LEU A 74 2.31 5.09 1.26
CA LEU A 74 3.67 4.62 1.03
C LEU A 74 4.68 5.40 1.88
N ARG A 75 4.49 6.72 2.04
CA ARG A 75 5.32 7.55 2.90
C ARG A 75 5.18 7.20 4.38
N ARG A 76 3.97 6.90 4.87
CA ARG A 76 3.74 6.41 6.24
C ARG A 76 4.43 5.07 6.49
N MET A 77 4.59 4.24 5.45
CA MET A 77 5.35 2.99 5.50
C MET A 77 6.88 3.21 5.45
N GLY A 78 7.35 4.45 5.26
CA GLY A 78 8.76 4.82 5.24
C GLY A 78 9.37 4.92 3.84
N TYR A 79 8.57 4.84 2.78
CA TYR A 79 9.07 4.89 1.41
C TYR A 79 8.94 6.30 0.82
N ASN A 80 10.04 6.88 0.33
CA ASN A 80 10.02 8.17 -0.34
C ASN A 80 9.61 8.00 -1.79
N ILE A 81 8.30 7.92 -2.03
CA ILE A 81 7.71 7.67 -3.34
C ILE A 81 6.73 8.79 -3.67
N VAL A 82 6.69 9.19 -4.95
CA VAL A 82 5.67 10.06 -5.54
C VAL A 82 4.79 9.23 -6.46
N VAL A 83 3.49 9.50 -6.45
CA VAL A 83 2.50 8.77 -7.25
C VAL A 83 1.69 9.72 -8.12
N ASP A 84 1.59 9.39 -9.41
CA ASP A 84 0.80 10.14 -10.38
C ASP A 84 -0.13 9.23 -11.18
N TYR A 85 -1.35 9.71 -11.44
CA TYR A 85 -2.28 9.08 -12.37
C TYR A 85 -2.33 9.91 -13.64
N LEU A 86 -2.11 9.26 -14.77
CA LEU A 86 -2.02 9.86 -16.09
C LEU A 86 -3.27 9.47 -16.88
N PRO A 87 -4.20 10.41 -17.13
CA PRO A 87 -5.33 10.17 -18.04
C PRO A 87 -4.86 9.78 -19.44
N ALA A 88 -5.76 9.24 -20.26
CA ALA A 88 -5.44 8.87 -21.63
C ALA A 88 -4.90 10.07 -22.42
N GLY A 89 -3.80 9.85 -23.17
CA GLY A 89 -3.14 10.89 -23.95
C GLY A 89 -2.47 12.00 -23.13
N LYS A 90 -2.26 11.79 -21.82
CA LYS A 90 -1.56 12.72 -20.94
C LYS A 90 -0.26 12.15 -20.39
N LYS A 91 0.63 13.08 -20.07
CA LYS A 91 1.90 12.84 -19.41
C LYS A 91 2.27 13.91 -18.40
N CYS A 92 3.20 13.61 -17.52
CA CYS A 92 3.87 14.65 -16.74
C CYS A 92 4.83 15.43 -17.64
N ALA A 93 4.85 16.76 -17.50
CA ALA A 93 5.75 17.64 -18.23
C ALA A 93 7.23 17.28 -17.97
N THR A 94 8.04 17.20 -19.02
CA THR A 94 9.47 16.88 -18.98
C THR A 94 10.36 18.03 -18.45
N ARG A 95 9.78 19.19 -18.08
CA ARG A 95 10.50 20.24 -17.33
C ARG A 95 11.10 19.63 -16.07
N PRO A 96 12.19 20.17 -15.46
CA PRO A 96 12.91 19.44 -14.40
C PRO A 96 12.01 19.22 -13.18
N ARG A 97 11.35 18.07 -13.20
CA ARG A 97 10.52 17.53 -12.14
C ARG A 97 11.42 16.71 -11.22
N GLY A 98 12.31 15.91 -11.80
CA GLY A 98 13.46 15.32 -11.13
C GLY A 98 14.76 15.99 -11.58
N SER A 99 15.73 16.09 -10.67
CA SER A 99 17.06 16.64 -10.94
C SER A 99 17.93 15.72 -11.78
N HIS A 100 17.82 14.40 -11.56
CA HIS A 100 18.60 13.38 -12.23
C HIS A 100 17.88 12.03 -12.12
N TRP A 101 17.60 11.36 -13.24
CA TRP A 101 16.94 10.06 -13.26
C TRP A 101 17.97 8.93 -13.33
N LEU A 102 17.83 7.94 -12.46
CA LEU A 102 18.66 6.74 -12.49
C LEU A 102 18.16 5.78 -13.57
N SER A 103 19.09 5.06 -14.20
CA SER A 103 18.76 3.99 -15.13
C SER A 103 18.15 2.79 -14.39
N LYS A 104 17.43 1.92 -15.12
CA LYS A 104 16.81 0.72 -14.55
C LYS A 104 17.86 -0.24 -13.99
N GLU A 105 19.06 -0.27 -14.57
CA GLU A 105 20.18 -1.10 -14.11
C GLU A 105 20.72 -0.63 -12.76
N LEU A 106 20.69 0.68 -12.50
CA LEU A 106 21.15 1.27 -11.24
C LEU A 106 20.09 1.20 -10.14
N ALA A 107 18.80 1.27 -10.50
CA ALA A 107 17.69 1.28 -9.56
C ALA A 107 16.42 0.62 -10.17
N PRO A 108 16.35 -0.73 -10.18
CA PRO A 108 15.21 -1.48 -10.73
C PRO A 108 13.99 -1.46 -9.79
N LEU A 109 13.33 -0.31 -9.64
CA LEU A 109 12.24 -0.11 -8.66
C LEU A 109 11.04 -1.05 -8.83
N ALA A 110 10.72 -1.46 -10.05
CA ALA A 110 9.56 -2.31 -10.37
C ALA A 110 9.94 -3.79 -10.47
N VAL A 111 9.05 -4.68 -10.02
CA VAL A 111 9.18 -6.14 -10.15
C VAL A 111 8.02 -6.67 -10.99
N PHE A 112 8.31 -7.17 -12.19
CA PHE A 112 7.31 -7.76 -13.09
C PHE A 112 7.85 -9.03 -13.79
N PRO A 113 7.11 -10.16 -13.80
CA PRO A 113 5.83 -10.38 -13.10
C PRO A 113 5.98 -10.28 -11.57
N PRO A 114 4.89 -10.07 -10.81
CA PRO A 114 4.95 -10.06 -9.35
C PRO A 114 5.48 -11.38 -8.80
N THR A 115 6.08 -11.37 -7.60
CA THR A 115 6.67 -12.58 -6.97
C THR A 115 5.61 -13.53 -6.44
N SER A 116 4.36 -13.08 -6.33
CA SER A 116 3.19 -13.86 -5.93
C SER A 116 2.08 -13.71 -6.97
N GLU A 117 1.53 -14.85 -7.42
CA GLU A 117 0.36 -14.88 -8.31
C GLU A 117 -0.95 -14.50 -7.59
N ASP A 118 -0.95 -14.45 -6.26
CA ASP A 118 -2.13 -14.15 -5.45
C ASP A 118 -2.47 -12.65 -5.42
N PHE A 119 -1.58 -11.79 -5.93
CA PHE A 119 -1.76 -10.35 -5.91
C PHE A 119 -2.07 -9.78 -7.31
N PRO A 120 -3.34 -9.45 -7.61
CA PRO A 120 -3.72 -8.78 -8.84
C PRO A 120 -3.31 -7.30 -8.75
N GLY A 121 -2.07 -6.98 -9.10
CA GLY A 121 -1.58 -5.60 -9.05
C GLY A 121 -0.12 -5.46 -9.46
N PHE A 122 0.47 -4.37 -8.99
CA PHE A 122 1.85 -3.99 -9.29
C PHE A 122 2.72 -4.14 -8.06
N GLN A 123 3.96 -4.59 -8.25
CA GLN A 123 4.88 -4.80 -7.15
C GLN A 123 6.13 -3.95 -7.34
N ILE A 124 6.56 -3.30 -6.27
CA ILE A 124 7.80 -2.53 -6.21
C ILE A 124 8.75 -3.14 -5.20
N ASP A 125 10.04 -2.94 -5.42
CA ASP A 125 11.07 -3.16 -4.41
C ASP A 125 11.56 -1.80 -3.88
N PRO A 126 11.05 -1.32 -2.72
CA PRO A 126 11.47 -0.06 -2.15
C PRO A 126 12.94 -0.03 -1.71
N ALA A 127 13.63 -1.19 -1.60
CA ALA A 127 15.05 -1.23 -1.27
C ALA A 127 15.93 -0.58 -2.35
N GLN A 128 15.39 -0.40 -3.56
CA GLN A 128 16.06 0.30 -4.65
C GLN A 128 16.09 1.83 -4.47
N ILE A 129 15.32 2.38 -3.52
CA ILE A 129 15.28 3.81 -3.22
C ILE A 129 16.24 4.08 -2.05
N LYS A 130 17.42 4.60 -2.36
CA LYS A 130 18.43 4.93 -1.34
C LYS A 130 18.09 6.24 -0.62
N PRO A 131 18.68 6.52 0.55
CA PRO A 131 18.50 7.80 1.23
C PRO A 131 18.81 8.99 0.32
N GLY A 132 17.92 9.98 0.30
CA GLY A 132 18.02 11.15 -0.58
C GLY A 132 17.40 10.97 -1.96
N GLN A 133 17.06 9.73 -2.36
CA GLN A 133 16.41 9.43 -3.63
C GLN A 133 14.89 9.40 -3.49
N THR A 134 14.19 9.56 -4.61
CA THR A 134 12.73 9.52 -4.67
C THR A 134 12.29 8.52 -5.73
N GLY A 135 11.51 7.52 -5.35
CA GLY A 135 10.81 6.65 -6.29
C GLY A 135 9.64 7.39 -6.94
N VAL A 136 9.38 7.14 -8.21
CA VAL A 136 8.25 7.72 -8.94
C VAL A 136 7.46 6.61 -9.58
N LEU A 137 6.17 6.56 -9.28
CA LEU A 137 5.22 5.63 -9.86
C LEU A 137 4.20 6.41 -10.69
N GLU A 138 4.20 6.19 -11.99
CA GLU A 138 3.22 6.78 -12.89
C GLU A 138 2.31 5.68 -13.41
N PHE A 139 1.01 5.83 -13.18
CA PHE A 139 -0.02 4.90 -13.63
C PHE A 139 -0.82 5.55 -14.75
N GLY A 140 -0.73 5.00 -15.96
CA GLY A 140 -1.67 5.30 -17.03
C GLY A 140 -3.03 4.73 -16.67
N VAL A 141 -4.08 5.56 -16.66
CA VAL A 141 -5.43 5.15 -16.26
C VAL A 141 -6.40 5.23 -17.42
N ASN A 142 -7.35 4.30 -17.47
CA ASN A 142 -8.42 4.33 -18.46
C ASN A 142 -9.50 5.33 -18.03
N ASP A 143 -9.99 6.17 -18.95
CA ASP A 143 -11.01 7.19 -18.65
C ASP A 143 -12.37 6.55 -18.31
N ASN A 144 -12.68 5.40 -18.92
CA ASN A 144 -13.91 4.63 -18.71
C ASN A 144 -13.57 3.16 -18.45
N PRO A 145 -12.99 2.84 -17.27
CA PRO A 145 -12.50 1.50 -16.99
C PRO A 145 -13.66 0.53 -16.79
N GLN A 146 -13.57 -0.64 -17.41
CA GLN A 146 -14.36 -1.79 -16.96
C GLN A 146 -13.81 -2.31 -15.62
N PRO A 147 -14.59 -3.07 -14.83
CA PRO A 147 -14.08 -3.71 -13.63
C PRO A 147 -12.78 -4.50 -13.91
N GLY A 148 -11.71 -4.22 -13.16
CA GLY A 148 -10.38 -4.81 -13.37
C GLY A 148 -9.52 -4.15 -14.45
N GLY A 149 -10.05 -3.20 -15.22
CA GLY A 149 -9.35 -2.49 -16.29
C GLY A 149 -9.01 -1.04 -15.94
N VAL A 150 -8.69 -0.74 -14.67
CA VAL A 150 -8.46 0.64 -14.20
C VAL A 150 -7.14 1.20 -14.72
N ILE A 151 -6.11 0.36 -14.74
CA ILE A 151 -4.75 0.73 -15.15
C ILE A 151 -4.50 0.24 -16.57
N ALA A 152 -4.09 1.15 -17.44
CA ALA A 152 -3.69 0.88 -18.82
C ALA A 152 -2.20 0.50 -18.92
N ALA A 153 -1.36 1.15 -18.11
CA ALA A 153 0.08 0.93 -18.09
C ALA A 153 0.70 1.51 -16.80
N ILE A 154 1.91 1.06 -16.47
CA ILE A 154 2.62 1.47 -15.26
C ILE A 154 4.08 1.72 -15.60
N TRP A 155 4.62 2.80 -15.07
CA TRP A 155 6.04 3.12 -15.15
C TRP A 155 6.58 3.40 -13.75
N ALA A 156 7.81 2.94 -13.50
CA ALA A 156 8.54 3.23 -12.28
C ALA A 156 9.99 3.61 -12.57
N ARG A 157 10.49 4.68 -11.94
CA ARG A 157 11.91 5.07 -11.94
C ARG A 157 12.30 5.69 -10.60
N VAL A 158 13.60 5.87 -10.41
CA VAL A 158 14.16 6.55 -9.24
C VAL A 158 14.85 7.84 -9.68
N SER A 159 14.57 8.92 -8.96
CA SER A 159 15.28 10.20 -9.06
C SER A 159 16.36 10.27 -7.98
N ASP A 160 17.56 10.72 -8.34
CA ASP A 160 18.63 11.07 -7.41
C ASP A 160 18.40 12.46 -6.82
N GLY A 161 17.36 12.56 -5.99
CA GLY A 161 16.90 13.80 -5.39
C GLY A 161 15.38 13.91 -5.31
N PRO A 162 14.87 15.06 -4.86
CA PRO A 162 13.43 15.32 -4.77
C PRO A 162 12.77 15.38 -6.15
N VAL A 163 11.47 15.08 -6.18
CA VAL A 163 10.64 15.14 -7.39
C VAL A 163 9.51 16.15 -7.17
N GLY A 164 9.41 17.13 -8.06
CA GLY A 164 8.36 18.14 -8.09
C GLY A 164 6.98 17.59 -8.51
N PRO A 165 5.93 18.41 -8.53
CA PRO A 165 4.58 17.98 -8.91
C PRO A 165 4.48 17.59 -10.39
N CYS A 166 3.54 16.70 -10.73
CA CYS A 166 3.19 16.39 -12.12
C CYS A 166 2.28 17.49 -12.69
N GLU A 167 2.79 18.23 -13.68
CA GLU A 167 1.94 19.05 -14.54
C GLU A 167 1.55 18.23 -15.77
N LEU A 168 0.24 18.00 -15.94
CA LEU A 168 -0.26 17.22 -17.07
C LEU A 168 -0.15 18.03 -18.37
N VAL A 169 0.51 17.45 -19.37
CA VAL A 169 0.60 17.94 -20.75
C VAL A 169 0.15 16.85 -21.72
N ASP A 170 -0.15 17.23 -22.94
CA ASP A 170 -0.48 16.27 -24.00
C ASP A 170 0.73 15.38 -24.33
N GLY A 171 0.47 14.09 -24.52
CA GLY A 171 1.45 13.09 -24.91
C GLY A 171 1.12 11.73 -24.33
N ASP A 172 1.61 10.68 -24.98
CA ASP A 172 1.47 9.33 -24.45
C ASP A 172 2.35 9.16 -23.21
N ALA A 173 1.81 8.48 -22.20
CA ALA A 173 2.37 8.37 -20.86
C ALA A 173 3.86 7.92 -20.85
N PRO A 174 4.78 8.75 -20.31
CA PRO A 174 6.19 8.46 -20.20
C PRO A 174 6.78 8.78 -18.82
N LEU A 175 7.59 7.84 -18.34
CA LEU A 175 8.86 8.20 -17.74
C LEU A 175 9.86 8.42 -18.90
N GLY A 176 10.02 9.69 -19.29
CA GLY A 176 10.78 10.25 -20.41
C GLY A 176 11.64 9.33 -21.31
N ASP A 177 11.43 9.48 -22.63
CA ASP A 177 12.44 9.49 -23.70
C ASP A 177 13.85 9.01 -23.29
N GLY A 178 14.12 7.72 -23.50
CA GLY A 178 15.44 7.15 -23.20
C GLY A 178 15.52 5.63 -23.30
N GLU A 179 14.77 5.01 -24.21
CA GLU A 179 15.20 3.75 -24.81
C GLU A 179 15.89 4.12 -26.12
N GLU A 180 17.21 4.34 -26.04
CA GLU A 180 18.16 4.00 -27.10
C GLU A 180 19.17 2.99 -26.51
#